data_AF-V5IE99-F1
#
_entry.id   AF-V5IE99-F1
#
_cell.length_a   1.000
_cell.length_b   1.000
_cell.length_c   1.000
_cell.angle_alpha   90.00
_cell.angle_beta   90.00
_cell.angle_gamma   90.00
#
_symmetry.space_group_name_H-M   'P 1'
#
loop_
_entity.id
_entity.type
_entity.pdbx_description
1 polymer ?
#
loop_
_entity_poly.entity_id
_entity_poly.type
_entity_poly.pdbx_seq_one_letter_code
_entity_poly.pdbx_strand_id
1 'polypeptide(L)'
;RSMELDVKNMRELGGVNRSVTSNMLKLRNYVREKIHALQNPTDCGRAPKLRCLLDNPHGVAAGIHDVLWCFVAALRMGRTVVLDSTQWHYAPGMEWAKTFLPTAGPSCSSASKNNTIEKGYPGYDSAPKERSQILDLPSTIVEPLVGNHGNPYAWWYGQIVSYAFRLQDSTQQKIEELKAAQGYAHPIVGVHIRQTDKSREAAYHSVEEYMSHVEEFYAGLSLTAPVEKKRVFVATDEPKVVNEIRKKFPDYLVIHNNSSSSQAHDLGVRSKSSSLFGVISDIHLLAESDFLVCTMSSGFCRVAYELMQARHPDASLMAASLDVEYFYAYVPFPPRRTLQPNVPSFASELGWSGPGVLIERPGTFASLDEAKFKKNADGFVAGRIAKHAALKQMTVFPVFKTVQTYRVANYSAFSTLPPS
;
A
#
# COMPACT_ATOMS: atom_id res chain seq x y z
N ARG A 1 19.51 -16.14 -3.17
CA ARG A 1 20.57 -15.13 -3.38
C ARG A 1 21.29 -15.27 -4.72
N SER A 2 22.17 -16.26 -4.97
CA SER A 2 22.84 -16.39 -6.29
C SER A 2 21.85 -16.53 -7.45
N MET A 3 20.87 -17.44 -7.33
CA MET A 3 19.83 -17.60 -8.37
C MET A 3 18.99 -16.34 -8.60
N GLU A 4 18.70 -15.57 -7.54
CA GLU A 4 17.94 -14.31 -7.67
C GLU A 4 18.77 -13.25 -8.41
N LEU A 5 20.08 -13.20 -8.12
CA LEU A 5 21.03 -12.36 -8.84
C LEU A 5 21.14 -12.78 -10.30
N ASP A 6 21.21 -14.08 -10.59
CA ASP A 6 21.23 -14.60 -11.95
C ASP A 6 19.95 -14.22 -12.71
N VAL A 7 18.78 -14.36 -12.09
CA VAL A 7 17.50 -13.91 -12.65
C VAL A 7 17.51 -12.40 -12.92
N LYS A 8 18.00 -11.59 -11.97
CA LYS A 8 18.13 -10.14 -12.15
C LYS A 8 19.03 -9.80 -13.34
N ASN A 9 20.20 -10.44 -13.42
CA ASN A 9 21.18 -10.26 -14.50
C ASN A 9 20.60 -10.70 -15.86
N MET A 10 19.90 -11.83 -15.92
CA MET A 10 19.24 -12.30 -17.14
C MET A 10 18.18 -11.30 -17.64
N ARG A 11 17.37 -10.74 -16.73
CA ARG A 11 16.37 -9.71 -17.08
C ARG A 11 17.02 -8.41 -17.56
N GLU A 12 18.17 -8.04 -17.01
CA GLU A 12 18.92 -6.86 -17.42
C GLU A 12 19.58 -7.04 -18.80
N LEU A 13 20.33 -8.13 -18.98
CA LEU A 13 20.99 -8.49 -20.23
C LEU A 13 20.00 -8.66 -21.39
N GLY A 14 18.86 -9.30 -21.12
CA GLY A 14 17.77 -9.48 -22.09
C GLY A 14 16.99 -8.20 -22.41
N GLY A 15 17.33 -7.05 -21.80
CA GLY A 15 16.64 -5.78 -22.01
C GLY A 15 15.23 -5.69 -21.39
N VAL A 16 14.77 -6.74 -20.70
CA VAL A 16 13.46 -6.81 -20.05
C VAL A 16 13.30 -5.69 -19.03
N ASN A 17 14.32 -5.44 -18.20
CA ASN A 17 14.27 -4.35 -17.20
C ASN A 17 14.09 -2.97 -17.86
N ARG A 18 14.73 -2.72 -19.00
CA ARG A 18 14.56 -1.46 -19.75
C ARG A 18 13.16 -1.34 -20.33
N SER A 19 12.62 -2.42 -20.90
CA SER A 19 11.24 -2.45 -21.42
C SER A 19 10.21 -2.23 -20.31
N VAL A 20 10.29 -2.97 -19.21
CA VAL A 20 9.40 -2.81 -18.03
C VAL A 20 9.50 -1.38 -17.50
N THR A 21 10.71 -0.84 -17.34
CA THR A 21 10.91 0.55 -16.86
C THR A 21 10.23 1.56 -17.77
N SER A 22 10.41 1.42 -19.09
CA SER A 22 9.78 2.31 -20.07
C SER A 22 8.25 2.20 -20.05
N ASN A 23 7.71 0.98 -20.09
CA ASN A 23 6.27 0.73 -20.09
C ASN A 23 5.61 1.29 -18.82
N MET A 24 6.19 1.01 -17.65
CA MET A 24 5.65 1.48 -16.38
C MET A 24 5.79 2.99 -16.21
N LEU A 25 6.84 3.62 -16.75
CA LEU A 25 6.96 5.08 -16.78
C LEU A 25 5.86 5.71 -17.64
N LYS A 26 5.63 5.20 -18.86
CA LYS A 26 4.54 5.67 -19.73
C LYS A 26 3.18 5.53 -19.03
N LEU A 27 2.92 4.36 -18.45
CA LEU A 27 1.66 4.07 -17.77
C LEU A 27 1.45 4.98 -16.56
N ARG A 28 2.50 5.20 -15.74
CA ARG A 28 2.47 6.12 -14.61
C ARG A 28 2.14 7.54 -15.04
N ASN A 29 2.81 8.04 -16.09
CA ASN A 29 2.58 9.40 -16.58
C ASN A 29 1.15 9.56 -17.09
N TYR A 30 0.66 8.60 -17.87
CA TYR A 30 -0.73 8.58 -18.35
C TYR A 30 -1.73 8.58 -17.19
N VAL A 31 -1.56 7.72 -16.18
CA VAL A 31 -2.47 7.66 -15.02
C VAL A 31 -2.45 8.97 -14.23
N ARG A 32 -1.27 9.53 -13.97
CA ARG A 32 -1.12 10.81 -13.26
C ARG A 32 -1.76 11.96 -14.03
N GLU A 33 -1.60 12.00 -15.35
CA GLU A 33 -2.23 13.00 -16.22
C GLU A 33 -3.76 12.89 -16.16
N LYS A 34 -4.34 11.69 -16.27
CA LYS A 34 -5.79 11.50 -16.20
C LYS A 34 -6.39 11.91 -14.86
N ILE A 35 -5.75 11.52 -13.75
CA ILE A 35 -6.17 11.95 -12.41
C ILE A 35 -6.04 13.48 -12.30
N HIS A 36 -4.92 14.05 -12.77
CA HIS A 36 -4.70 15.49 -12.71
C HIS A 36 -5.74 16.27 -13.52
N ALA A 37 -6.01 15.88 -14.77
CA ALA A 37 -6.99 16.53 -15.63
C ALA A 37 -8.40 16.47 -15.03
N LEU A 38 -8.82 15.33 -14.48
CA LEU A 38 -10.13 15.21 -13.82
C LEU A 38 -10.24 16.14 -12.60
N GLN A 39 -9.15 16.29 -11.85
CA GLN A 39 -9.12 17.13 -10.66
C GLN A 39 -8.97 18.62 -10.94
N ASN A 40 -8.63 19.02 -12.17
CA ASN A 40 -8.38 20.41 -12.56
C ASN A 40 -9.29 20.84 -13.73
N PRO A 41 -10.63 20.81 -13.57
CA PRO A 41 -11.54 21.29 -14.60
C PRO A 41 -11.39 22.81 -14.80
N THR A 42 -11.49 23.27 -16.04
CA THR A 42 -11.44 24.71 -16.36
C THR A 42 -12.55 25.50 -15.68
N ASP A 43 -13.77 24.95 -15.64
CA ASP A 43 -14.92 25.50 -14.92
C ASP A 43 -15.48 24.46 -13.94
N CYS A 44 -15.04 24.57 -12.68
CA CYS A 44 -15.48 23.65 -11.64
C CYS A 44 -16.95 23.87 -11.23
N GLY A 45 -17.54 25.04 -11.51
CA GLY A 45 -18.95 25.31 -11.23
C GLY A 45 -19.89 24.41 -12.03
N ARG A 46 -19.50 24.04 -13.26
CA ARG A 46 -20.26 23.13 -14.14
C ARG A 46 -19.79 21.68 -14.07
N ALA A 47 -18.53 21.44 -13.74
CA ALA A 47 -17.96 20.10 -13.68
C ALA A 47 -18.74 19.18 -12.72
N PRO A 48 -18.95 17.90 -13.07
CA PRO A 48 -19.57 16.94 -12.18
C PRO A 48 -18.60 16.61 -11.03
N LYS A 49 -19.11 16.68 -9.79
CA LYS A 49 -18.29 16.55 -8.59
C LYS A 49 -18.76 15.40 -7.71
N LEU A 50 -17.85 14.87 -6.90
CA LEU A 50 -18.11 13.97 -5.79
C LEU A 50 -17.52 14.57 -4.52
N ARG A 51 -18.36 14.86 -3.53
CA ARG A 51 -17.88 15.27 -2.21
C ARG A 51 -17.42 14.04 -1.43
N CYS A 52 -16.18 14.05 -0.96
CA CYS A 52 -15.63 13.03 -0.07
C CYS A 52 -15.50 13.63 1.34
N LEU A 53 -16.39 13.27 2.28
CA LEU A 53 -16.25 13.67 3.68
C LEU A 53 -15.32 12.70 4.41
N LEU A 54 -14.15 13.16 4.82
CA LEU A 54 -13.23 12.39 5.64
C LEU A 54 -13.52 12.64 7.12
N ASP A 55 -14.29 11.75 7.73
CA ASP A 55 -14.67 11.76 9.15
C ASP A 55 -14.25 10.47 9.89
N ASN A 56 -13.42 9.64 9.25
CA ASN A 56 -12.99 8.35 9.78
C ASN A 56 -12.39 8.51 11.20
N PRO A 57 -12.88 7.76 12.22
CA PRO A 57 -12.43 7.89 13.61
C PRO A 57 -11.25 6.98 13.97
N HIS A 58 -10.76 6.16 13.03
CA HIS A 58 -9.69 5.18 13.23
C HIS A 58 -8.31 5.75 12.83
N GLY A 59 -7.27 4.92 12.87
CA GLY A 59 -5.91 5.39 12.58
C GLY A 59 -5.71 5.97 11.17
N VAL A 60 -4.61 6.70 10.97
CA VAL A 60 -4.31 7.45 9.75
C VAL A 60 -4.52 6.66 8.45
N ALA A 61 -4.11 5.39 8.44
CA ALA A 61 -4.15 4.54 7.25
C ALA A 61 -5.59 4.19 6.85
N ALA A 62 -6.51 4.07 7.82
CA ALA A 62 -7.92 3.88 7.53
C ALA A 62 -8.50 5.12 6.82
N GLY A 63 -8.15 6.32 7.28
CA GLY A 63 -8.52 7.58 6.63
C GLY A 63 -7.93 7.72 5.22
N ILE A 64 -6.65 7.38 5.04
CA ILE A 64 -5.99 7.37 3.72
C ILE A 64 -6.69 6.40 2.77
N HIS A 65 -6.99 5.19 3.24
CA HIS A 65 -7.70 4.19 2.45
C HIS A 65 -9.15 4.59 2.16
N ASP A 66 -9.78 5.40 3.00
CA ASP A 66 -11.11 5.98 2.75
C ASP A 66 -11.10 7.03 1.63
N VAL A 67 -10.11 7.92 1.61
CA VAL A 67 -9.90 8.85 0.50
C VAL A 67 -9.62 8.07 -0.80
N LEU A 68 -8.80 7.02 -0.74
CA LEU A 68 -8.46 6.18 -1.90
C LEU A 68 -9.70 5.57 -2.57
N TRP A 69 -10.60 4.92 -1.83
CA TRP A 69 -11.77 4.32 -2.48
C TRP A 69 -12.78 5.38 -2.95
N CYS A 70 -12.84 6.54 -2.28
CA CYS A 70 -13.61 7.67 -2.78
C CYS A 70 -13.08 8.16 -4.15
N PHE A 71 -11.76 8.28 -4.29
CA PHE A 71 -11.13 8.59 -5.58
C PHE A 71 -11.42 7.53 -6.65
N VAL A 72 -11.37 6.24 -6.30
CA VAL A 72 -11.72 5.18 -7.26
C VAL A 72 -13.16 5.33 -7.75
N ALA A 73 -14.12 5.58 -6.85
CA ALA A 73 -15.50 5.83 -7.23
C ALA A 73 -15.62 7.07 -8.14
N ALA A 74 -14.93 8.16 -7.81
CA ALA A 74 -14.91 9.39 -8.60
C ALA A 74 -14.34 9.18 -10.01
N LEU A 75 -13.23 8.46 -10.13
CA LEU A 75 -12.59 8.14 -11.42
C LEU A 75 -13.50 7.27 -12.30
N ARG A 76 -14.24 6.33 -11.70
CA ARG A 76 -15.23 5.53 -12.42
C ARG A 76 -16.37 6.39 -12.95
N MET A 77 -16.86 7.31 -12.14
CA MET A 77 -17.95 8.22 -12.49
C MET A 77 -17.52 9.37 -13.40
N GLY A 78 -16.22 9.65 -13.51
CA GLY A 78 -15.72 10.84 -14.20
C GLY A 78 -16.07 12.13 -13.45
N ARG A 79 -15.92 12.12 -12.12
CA ARG A 79 -16.26 13.24 -11.23
C ARG A 79 -15.02 13.79 -10.53
N THR A 80 -14.91 15.10 -10.45
CA THR A 80 -13.88 15.76 -9.64
C THR A 80 -14.14 15.51 -8.16
N VAL A 81 -13.15 15.02 -7.43
CA VAL A 81 -13.20 14.86 -5.97
C VAL A 81 -13.06 16.21 -5.29
N VAL A 82 -14.05 16.56 -4.47
CA VAL A 82 -13.97 17.67 -3.51
C VAL A 82 -13.83 17.05 -2.12
N LEU A 83 -12.62 17.07 -1.57
CA LEU A 83 -12.33 16.52 -0.25
C LEU A 83 -12.76 17.51 0.84
N ASP A 84 -13.62 17.06 1.74
CA ASP A 84 -13.95 17.74 2.99
C ASP A 84 -13.30 16.98 4.14
N SER A 85 -12.15 17.47 4.61
CA SER A 85 -11.41 16.89 5.73
C SER A 85 -11.72 17.56 7.07
N THR A 86 -12.72 18.45 7.13
CA THR A 86 -12.94 19.32 8.30
C THR A 86 -13.22 18.54 9.58
N GLN A 87 -13.69 17.29 9.46
CA GLN A 87 -14.00 16.39 10.57
C GLN A 87 -12.94 15.31 10.79
N TRP A 88 -11.85 15.30 10.02
CA TRP A 88 -10.80 14.31 10.22
C TRP A 88 -9.93 14.70 11.41
N HIS A 89 -9.86 13.83 12.41
CA HIS A 89 -9.17 14.12 13.68
C HIS A 89 -7.66 14.38 13.55
N TYR A 90 -7.02 13.95 12.46
CA TYR A 90 -5.63 14.29 12.15
C TYR A 90 -5.46 15.65 11.47
N ALA A 91 -6.49 16.20 10.82
CA ALA A 91 -6.41 17.49 10.13
C ALA A 91 -7.75 18.25 10.17
N PRO A 92 -8.29 18.54 11.37
CA PRO A 92 -9.60 19.15 11.52
C PRO A 92 -9.65 20.58 10.95
N GLY A 93 -10.85 21.04 10.59
CA GLY A 93 -11.05 22.36 10.01
C GLY A 93 -10.18 22.58 8.77
N MET A 94 -9.28 23.57 8.84
CA MET A 94 -8.41 23.98 7.73
C MET A 94 -7.00 23.36 7.80
N GLU A 95 -6.77 22.38 8.70
CA GLU A 95 -5.41 21.87 8.95
C GLU A 95 -4.85 20.98 7.83
N TRP A 96 -5.69 20.47 6.92
CA TRP A 96 -5.24 19.72 5.74
C TRP A 96 -4.17 20.49 4.97
N ALA A 97 -4.43 21.78 4.72
CA ALA A 97 -3.56 22.65 3.93
C ALA A 97 -2.19 22.90 4.58
N LYS A 98 -2.01 22.59 5.87
CA LYS A 98 -0.70 22.67 6.55
C LYS A 98 0.27 21.57 6.11
N THR A 99 -0.27 20.41 5.71
CA THR A 99 0.52 19.21 5.39
C THR A 99 0.43 18.85 3.91
N PHE A 100 -0.77 18.94 3.34
CA PHE A 100 -1.08 18.45 2.00
C PHE A 100 -1.54 19.58 1.07
N LEU A 101 -1.27 19.40 -0.21
CA LEU A 101 -1.86 20.19 -1.28
C LEU A 101 -3.37 19.88 -1.41
N PRO A 102 -4.17 20.81 -1.95
CA PRO A 102 -5.56 20.52 -2.30
C PRO A 102 -5.69 19.33 -3.26
N THR A 103 -6.73 18.54 -3.08
CA THR A 103 -7.03 17.40 -3.97
C THR A 103 -7.61 17.85 -5.31
N ALA A 104 -8.35 18.96 -5.33
CA ALA A 104 -8.88 19.59 -6.53
C ALA A 104 -8.11 20.85 -6.90
N GLY A 105 -8.16 21.22 -8.17
CA GLY A 105 -7.52 22.42 -8.70
C GLY A 105 -8.12 23.73 -8.16
N PRO A 106 -7.43 24.87 -8.36
CA PRO A 106 -7.84 26.16 -7.82
C PRO A 106 -9.24 26.63 -8.25
N SER A 107 -9.70 26.23 -9.45
CA SER A 107 -11.06 26.51 -9.93
C SER A 107 -12.15 25.93 -9.03
N CYS A 108 -11.82 24.94 -8.21
CA CYS A 108 -12.72 24.28 -7.27
C CYS A 108 -12.71 24.84 -5.84
N SER A 109 -11.79 25.76 -5.50
CA SER A 109 -11.63 26.27 -4.12
C SER A 109 -12.86 26.98 -3.56
N SER A 110 -13.69 27.55 -4.44
CA SER A 110 -14.95 28.25 -4.09
C SER A 110 -16.12 27.80 -4.97
N ALA A 111 -16.02 26.61 -5.56
CA ALA A 111 -17.03 26.15 -6.52
C ALA A 111 -18.39 25.89 -5.85
N SER A 112 -19.46 26.19 -6.58
CA SER A 112 -20.82 25.90 -6.13
C SER A 112 -21.04 24.39 -5.99
N LYS A 113 -22.03 24.02 -5.17
CA LYS A 113 -22.44 22.61 -4.99
C LYS A 113 -23.24 22.04 -6.16
N ASN A 114 -23.36 22.79 -7.27
CA ASN A 114 -24.09 22.35 -8.45
C ASN A 114 -23.41 21.11 -9.05
N ASN A 115 -24.21 20.11 -9.46
CA ASN A 115 -23.72 18.85 -10.04
C ASN A 115 -22.79 18.05 -9.09
N THR A 116 -22.94 18.22 -7.77
CA THR A 116 -22.20 17.46 -6.76
C THR A 116 -23.04 16.33 -6.17
N ILE A 117 -22.45 15.14 -6.10
CA ILE A 117 -22.94 14.08 -5.21
C ILE A 117 -22.43 14.41 -3.80
N GLU A 118 -23.32 14.86 -2.91
CA GLU A 118 -22.95 15.43 -1.60
C GLU A 118 -22.81 14.41 -0.46
N LYS A 119 -23.46 13.24 -0.57
CA LYS A 119 -23.59 12.26 0.51
C LYS A 119 -23.15 10.87 0.08
N GLY A 120 -22.76 10.09 1.08
CA GLY A 120 -22.45 8.67 0.94
C GLY A 120 -21.01 8.39 0.56
N TYR A 121 -20.06 9.33 0.61
CA TYR A 121 -18.67 9.05 0.26
C TYR A 121 -17.68 9.82 1.12
N PRO A 122 -16.62 9.16 1.63
CA PRO A 122 -16.69 7.78 2.11
C PRO A 122 -17.81 7.63 3.17
N GLY A 123 -18.51 6.48 3.27
CA GLY A 123 -19.55 6.31 4.29
C GLY A 123 -20.23 4.94 4.32
N TYR A 124 -20.88 4.63 5.45
CA TYR A 124 -21.53 3.32 5.70
C TYR A 124 -22.59 2.95 4.64
N ASP A 125 -23.34 3.94 4.15
CA ASP A 125 -24.44 3.74 3.19
C ASP A 125 -23.97 3.28 1.78
N SER A 126 -22.70 3.53 1.43
CA SER A 126 -22.09 3.10 0.16
C SER A 126 -20.97 2.08 0.35
N ALA A 127 -20.51 1.85 1.58
CA ALA A 127 -19.32 1.05 1.82
C ALA A 127 -19.42 -0.37 1.24
N PRO A 128 -20.53 -1.14 1.31
CA PRO A 128 -20.51 -2.50 0.80
C PRO A 128 -20.34 -2.60 -0.72
N LYS A 129 -21.10 -1.80 -1.50
CA LYS A 129 -21.10 -1.88 -2.96
C LYS A 129 -19.97 -1.05 -3.56
N GLU A 130 -19.80 0.19 -3.13
CA GLU A 130 -18.84 1.12 -3.70
C GLU A 130 -17.41 0.78 -3.26
N ARG A 131 -17.15 0.44 -2.00
CA ARG A 131 -15.80 0.01 -1.56
C ARG A 131 -15.37 -1.27 -2.27
N SER A 132 -16.30 -2.16 -2.60
CA SER A 132 -15.95 -3.38 -3.34
C SER A 132 -15.35 -3.06 -4.71
N GLN A 133 -15.70 -1.93 -5.34
CA GLN A 133 -15.20 -1.50 -6.66
C GLN A 133 -13.71 -1.14 -6.64
N ILE A 134 -13.08 -1.03 -5.46
CA ILE A 134 -11.63 -0.88 -5.33
C ILE A 134 -10.87 -1.99 -6.08
N LEU A 135 -11.47 -3.18 -6.24
CA LEU A 135 -10.86 -4.32 -6.94
C LEU A 135 -11.07 -4.31 -8.45
N ASP A 136 -11.77 -3.33 -9.01
CA ASP A 136 -11.94 -3.20 -10.46
C ASP A 136 -10.83 -2.34 -11.04
N LEU A 137 -9.93 -2.91 -11.82
CA LEU A 137 -8.90 -2.13 -12.52
C LEU A 137 -9.48 -1.50 -13.81
N PRO A 138 -9.03 -0.30 -14.22
CA PRO A 138 -9.46 0.30 -15.48
C PRO A 138 -9.05 -0.57 -16.68
N SER A 139 -10.01 -0.86 -17.56
CA SER A 139 -9.80 -1.67 -18.77
C SER A 139 -8.69 -1.14 -19.68
N THR A 140 -8.47 0.17 -19.69
CA THR A 140 -7.43 0.83 -20.51
C THR A 140 -6.01 0.71 -19.98
N ILE A 141 -5.82 0.29 -18.71
CA ILE A 141 -4.48 0.16 -18.11
C ILE A 141 -4.16 -1.28 -17.67
N VAL A 142 -5.16 -2.14 -17.52
CA VAL A 142 -4.99 -3.43 -16.84
C VAL A 142 -4.01 -4.36 -17.56
N GLU A 143 -4.05 -4.44 -18.88
CA GLU A 143 -3.15 -5.31 -19.65
C GLU A 143 -1.67 -4.90 -19.51
N PRO A 144 -1.26 -3.65 -19.81
CA PRO A 144 0.12 -3.25 -19.61
C PRO A 144 0.52 -3.29 -18.13
N LEU A 145 -0.39 -3.02 -17.20
CA LEU A 145 -0.10 -3.09 -15.77
C LEU A 145 0.21 -4.52 -15.31
N VAL A 146 -0.67 -5.48 -15.62
CA VAL A 146 -0.51 -6.88 -15.22
C VAL A 146 0.69 -7.52 -15.91
N GLY A 147 0.99 -7.12 -17.15
CA GLY A 147 2.15 -7.61 -17.90
C GLY A 147 3.50 -7.09 -17.38
N ASN A 148 3.54 -5.97 -16.63
CA ASN A 148 4.79 -5.30 -16.26
C ASN A 148 4.98 -5.10 -14.74
N HIS A 149 4.01 -5.46 -13.89
CA HIS A 149 4.08 -5.21 -12.46
C HIS A 149 3.65 -6.43 -11.62
N GLY A 150 4.44 -6.84 -10.63
CA GLY A 150 4.16 -8.02 -9.82
C GLY A 150 2.98 -7.88 -8.85
N ASN A 151 2.55 -6.65 -8.53
CA ASN A 151 1.36 -6.38 -7.71
C ASN A 151 0.50 -5.22 -8.27
N PRO A 152 -0.37 -5.47 -9.26
CA PRO A 152 -1.19 -4.45 -9.93
C PRO A 152 -2.09 -3.62 -9.01
N TYR A 153 -2.68 -4.22 -7.96
CA TYR A 153 -3.54 -3.50 -7.03
C TYR A 153 -2.75 -2.46 -6.21
N ALA A 154 -1.62 -2.87 -5.63
CA ALA A 154 -0.77 -1.97 -4.86
C ALA A 154 -0.25 -0.80 -5.71
N TRP A 155 0.11 -1.06 -6.98
CA TRP A 155 0.52 -0.01 -7.91
C TRP A 155 -0.61 0.98 -8.21
N TRP A 156 -1.79 0.48 -8.55
CA TRP A 156 -2.96 1.30 -8.88
C TRP A 156 -3.35 2.21 -7.70
N TYR A 157 -3.40 1.65 -6.50
CA TYR A 157 -3.71 2.40 -5.29
C TYR A 157 -2.60 3.39 -4.95
N GLY A 158 -1.33 3.00 -5.13
CA GLY A 158 -0.18 3.86 -4.98
C GLY A 158 -0.25 5.14 -5.81
N GLN A 159 -0.67 5.05 -7.08
CA GLN A 159 -0.82 6.24 -7.94
C GLN A 159 -1.87 7.21 -7.40
N ILE A 160 -3.01 6.69 -6.92
CA ILE A 160 -4.10 7.51 -6.39
C ILE A 160 -3.72 8.13 -5.06
N VAL A 161 -3.18 7.34 -4.12
CA VAL A 161 -2.72 7.82 -2.81
C VAL A 161 -1.62 8.88 -2.98
N SER A 162 -0.66 8.64 -3.88
CA SER A 162 0.40 9.60 -4.19
C SER A 162 -0.13 10.93 -4.73
N TYR A 163 -1.25 10.95 -5.46
CA TYR A 163 -1.88 12.18 -5.92
C TYR A 163 -2.70 12.87 -4.81
N ALA A 164 -3.53 12.10 -4.09
CA ALA A 164 -4.45 12.62 -3.10
C ALA A 164 -3.72 13.23 -1.89
N PHE A 165 -2.56 12.67 -1.51
CA PHE A 165 -1.77 13.09 -0.35
C PHE A 165 -0.46 13.77 -0.75
N ARG A 166 -0.45 14.53 -1.85
CA ARG A 166 0.72 15.35 -2.23
C ARG A 166 1.05 16.33 -1.11
N LEU A 167 2.31 16.36 -0.70
CA LEU A 167 2.78 17.18 0.41
C LEU A 167 2.98 18.64 -0.04
N GLN A 168 2.73 19.57 0.88
CA GLN A 168 3.19 20.95 0.75
C GLN A 168 4.73 21.01 0.69
N ASP A 169 5.29 21.99 -0.02
CA ASP A 169 6.75 22.18 -0.10
C ASP A 169 7.38 22.37 1.29
N SER A 170 6.71 23.11 2.17
CA SER A 170 7.14 23.29 3.57
C SER A 170 7.15 21.99 4.37
N THR A 171 6.30 21.02 4.03
CA THR A 171 6.28 19.70 4.67
C THR A 171 7.39 18.82 4.10
N GLN A 172 7.61 18.87 2.78
CA GLN A 172 8.72 18.16 2.13
C GLN A 172 10.06 18.64 2.67
N GLN A 173 10.26 19.96 2.81
CA GLN A 173 11.48 20.54 3.37
C GLN A 173 11.75 20.02 4.79
N LYS A 174 10.74 19.97 5.66
CA LYS A 174 10.91 19.42 7.03
C LYS A 174 11.28 17.94 7.02
N ILE A 175 10.78 17.16 6.06
CA ILE A 175 11.19 15.76 5.91
C ILE A 175 12.65 15.66 5.47
N GLU A 176 13.10 16.50 4.54
CA GLU A 176 14.51 16.54 4.12
C GLU A 176 15.44 16.99 5.25
N GLU A 177 15.03 17.95 6.07
CA GLU A 177 15.75 18.36 7.29
C GLU A 177 15.86 17.20 8.29
N LEU A 178 14.79 16.44 8.50
CA LEU A 178 14.81 15.22 9.33
C LEU A 178 15.78 14.17 8.76
N LYS A 179 15.74 13.93 7.44
CA LYS A 179 16.65 12.99 6.77
C LYS A 179 18.11 13.38 6.97
N ALA A 180 18.45 14.64 6.73
CA ALA A 180 19.79 15.16 6.91
C ALA A 180 20.26 15.07 8.37
N ALA A 181 19.41 15.47 9.33
CA ALA A 181 19.74 15.46 10.75
C ALA A 181 19.97 14.05 11.31
N GLN A 182 19.29 13.04 10.77
CA GLN A 182 19.38 11.67 11.27
C GLN A 182 20.30 10.76 10.43
N GLY A 183 20.89 11.28 9.36
CA GLY A 183 21.75 10.48 8.47
C GLY A 183 21.00 9.44 7.65
N TYR A 184 19.74 9.74 7.28
CA TYR A 184 18.96 8.93 6.34
C TYR A 184 19.63 8.97 4.96
N ALA A 185 20.20 7.84 4.55
CA ALA A 185 20.94 7.68 3.31
C ALA A 185 20.82 6.25 2.79
N HIS A 186 20.85 6.09 1.48
CA HIS A 186 20.82 4.78 0.82
C HIS A 186 22.20 4.10 0.86
N PRO A 187 22.29 2.76 0.85
CA PRO A 187 21.18 1.82 0.98
C PRO A 187 20.60 1.77 2.40
N ILE A 188 19.27 1.72 2.54
CA ILE A 188 18.53 1.68 3.80
C ILE A 188 17.30 0.77 3.71
N VAL A 189 17.06 0.01 4.77
CA VAL A 189 15.84 -0.80 4.91
C VAL A 189 14.87 -0.10 5.86
N GLY A 190 13.63 0.08 5.41
CA GLY A 190 12.53 0.58 6.23
C GLY A 190 11.91 -0.56 7.01
N VAL A 191 11.78 -0.40 8.32
CA VAL A 191 11.22 -1.41 9.23
C VAL A 191 10.05 -0.78 9.99
N HIS A 192 8.86 -1.35 9.84
CA HIS A 192 7.68 -0.91 10.59
C HIS A 192 7.27 -1.98 11.61
N ILE A 193 7.43 -1.65 12.89
CA ILE A 193 7.13 -2.54 14.03
C ILE A 193 5.96 -1.93 14.79
N ARG A 194 4.85 -2.67 14.94
CA ARG A 194 3.66 -2.21 15.66
C ARG A 194 3.32 -3.17 16.79
N GLN A 195 3.34 -2.72 18.05
CA GLN A 195 3.20 -3.58 19.24
C GLN A 195 2.09 -3.17 20.23
N THR A 196 1.78 -1.87 20.39
CA THR A 196 1.08 -1.40 21.62
C THR A 196 -0.40 -1.78 21.73
N ASP A 197 -1.13 -1.85 20.61
CA ASP A 197 -2.59 -2.06 20.59
C ASP A 197 -3.04 -3.32 19.81
N LYS A 198 -2.09 -4.02 19.19
CA LYS A 198 -2.37 -4.89 18.05
C LYS A 198 -2.44 -6.39 18.36
N SER A 199 -2.30 -6.79 19.63
CA SER A 199 -2.44 -8.19 20.05
C SER A 199 -3.80 -8.83 19.71
N ARG A 200 -4.81 -8.02 19.37
CA ARG A 200 -6.12 -8.47 18.88
C ARG A 200 -6.23 -8.64 17.36
N GLU A 201 -5.31 -8.06 16.59
CA GLU A 201 -5.40 -7.94 15.12
C GLU A 201 -4.30 -8.71 14.37
N ALA A 202 -3.17 -9.00 15.02
CA ALA A 202 -2.07 -9.77 14.44
C ALA A 202 -1.26 -10.48 15.54
N ALA A 203 -0.50 -11.50 15.16
CA ALA A 203 0.47 -12.15 16.03
C ALA A 203 1.59 -11.18 16.46
N TYR A 204 2.20 -11.45 17.62
CA TYR A 204 3.43 -10.79 18.04
C TYR A 204 4.60 -11.32 17.21
N HIS A 205 5.47 -10.40 16.76
CA HIS A 205 6.70 -10.71 16.05
C HIS A 205 7.89 -10.09 16.78
N SER A 206 8.95 -10.87 16.98
CA SER A 206 10.15 -10.38 17.68
C SER A 206 10.99 -9.49 16.75
N VAL A 207 11.85 -8.64 17.32
CA VAL A 207 12.75 -7.78 16.54
C VAL A 207 13.65 -8.59 15.59
N GLU A 208 14.09 -9.76 16.03
CA GLU A 208 14.92 -10.67 15.23
C GLU A 208 14.22 -11.15 13.96
N GLU A 209 12.90 -11.36 13.99
CA GLU A 209 12.15 -11.77 12.80
C GLU A 209 12.20 -10.67 11.73
N TYR A 210 11.99 -9.40 12.10
CA TYR A 210 12.16 -8.28 11.18
C TYR A 210 13.61 -8.17 10.69
N MET A 211 14.58 -8.20 11.61
CA MET A 211 15.98 -8.00 11.30
C MET A 211 16.59 -9.15 10.47
N SER A 212 16.00 -10.34 10.49
CA SER A 212 16.40 -11.45 9.62
C SER A 212 16.24 -11.10 8.14
N HIS A 213 15.11 -10.49 7.75
CA HIS A 213 14.89 -10.03 6.38
C HIS A 213 15.73 -8.80 6.02
N VAL A 214 16.02 -7.94 6.99
CA VAL A 214 16.97 -6.82 6.81
C VAL A 214 18.36 -7.38 6.46
N GLU A 215 18.81 -8.41 7.19
CA GLU A 215 20.10 -9.05 6.92
C GLU A 215 20.10 -9.77 5.57
N GLU A 216 18.98 -10.39 5.19
CA GLU A 216 18.82 -10.98 3.85
C GLU A 216 18.98 -9.95 2.73
N PHE A 217 18.39 -8.76 2.87
CA PHE A 217 18.55 -7.66 1.94
C PHE A 217 20.02 -7.25 1.80
N TYR A 218 20.70 -6.96 2.92
CA TYR A 218 22.09 -6.51 2.88
C TYR A 218 23.05 -7.57 2.38
N ALA A 219 22.81 -8.83 2.72
CA ALA A 219 23.59 -9.94 2.21
C ALA A 219 23.37 -10.13 0.69
N GLY A 220 22.16 -9.92 0.18
CA GLY A 220 21.90 -9.86 -1.26
C GLY A 220 22.64 -8.71 -1.93
N LEU A 221 22.60 -7.51 -1.36
CA LEU A 221 23.29 -6.33 -1.88
C LEU A 221 24.80 -6.53 -1.95
N SER A 222 25.39 -7.18 -0.92
CA SER A 222 26.82 -7.47 -0.82
C SER A 222 27.38 -8.35 -1.95
N LEU A 223 26.50 -9.06 -2.67
CA LEU A 223 26.89 -9.83 -3.87
C LEU A 223 27.19 -8.96 -5.08
N THR A 224 26.75 -7.70 -5.07
CA THR A 224 26.82 -6.80 -6.23
C THR A 224 27.58 -5.50 -5.95
N ALA A 225 27.61 -5.05 -4.69
CA ALA A 225 28.29 -3.83 -4.29
C ALA A 225 28.79 -3.95 -2.84
N PRO A 226 29.92 -3.31 -2.49
CA PRO A 226 30.34 -3.21 -1.09
C PRO A 226 29.31 -2.44 -0.28
N VAL A 227 29.03 -2.91 0.94
CA VAL A 227 28.10 -2.26 1.88
C VAL A 227 28.93 -1.56 2.95
N GLU A 228 29.15 -0.26 2.80
CA GLU A 228 29.92 0.54 3.76
C GLU A 228 29.24 0.64 5.13
N LYS A 229 27.92 0.80 5.14
CA LYS A 229 27.13 0.91 6.36
C LYS A 229 25.75 0.30 6.17
N LYS A 230 25.36 -0.61 7.08
CA LYS A 230 23.99 -1.12 7.17
C LYS A 230 23.14 -0.12 7.94
N ARG A 231 22.04 0.34 7.34
CA ARG A 231 21.13 1.36 7.88
C ARG A 231 19.71 0.80 7.96
N VAL A 232 19.02 1.10 9.05
CA VAL A 232 17.59 0.82 9.18
C VAL A 232 16.86 2.09 9.58
N PHE A 233 15.77 2.39 8.87
CA PHE A 233 14.79 3.37 9.33
C PHE A 233 13.67 2.63 10.07
N VAL A 234 13.45 2.94 11.34
CA VAL A 234 12.48 2.25 12.19
C VAL A 234 11.31 3.18 12.50
N ALA A 235 10.12 2.80 12.01
CA ALA A 235 8.85 3.40 12.41
C ALA A 235 8.16 2.45 13.41
N THR A 236 7.86 2.94 14.62
CA THR A 236 7.29 2.11 15.68
C THR A 236 6.41 2.91 16.63
N ASP A 237 5.35 2.29 17.13
CA ASP A 237 4.53 2.79 18.25
C ASP A 237 5.07 2.36 19.62
N GLU A 238 6.13 1.56 19.65
CA GLU A 238 6.83 1.14 20.87
C GLU A 238 8.30 1.63 20.84
N PRO A 239 8.62 2.76 21.50
CA PRO A 239 9.94 3.35 21.49
C PRO A 239 11.06 2.41 22.00
N LYS A 240 10.73 1.47 22.91
CA LYS A 240 11.73 0.54 23.47
C LYS A 240 12.34 -0.39 22.43
N VAL A 241 11.60 -0.69 21.35
CA VAL A 241 12.07 -1.52 20.23
C VAL A 241 13.32 -0.91 19.57
N VAL A 242 13.41 0.41 19.46
CA VAL A 242 14.58 1.07 18.87
C VAL A 242 15.84 0.80 19.68
N ASN A 243 15.71 0.83 21.02
CA ASN A 243 16.83 0.53 21.92
C ASN A 243 17.21 -0.96 21.88
N GLU A 244 16.21 -1.84 21.73
CA GLU A 244 16.43 -3.27 21.54
C GLU A 244 17.22 -3.57 20.26
N ILE A 245 16.85 -2.95 19.13
CA ILE A 245 17.58 -3.10 17.87
C ILE A 245 19.02 -2.64 18.04
N ARG A 246 19.26 -1.45 18.62
CA ARG A 246 20.62 -0.93 18.86
C ARG A 246 21.46 -1.88 19.71
N LYS A 247 20.86 -2.53 20.70
CA LYS A 247 21.55 -3.45 21.60
C LYS A 247 21.87 -4.79 20.91
N LYS A 248 20.92 -5.36 20.18
CA LYS A 248 21.05 -6.69 19.56
C LYS A 248 21.79 -6.67 18.22
N PHE A 249 21.74 -5.54 17.51
CA PHE A 249 22.30 -5.36 16.16
C PHE A 249 23.23 -4.14 16.10
N PRO A 250 24.35 -4.14 16.85
CA PRO A 250 25.21 -2.96 17.01
C PRO A 250 25.89 -2.49 15.70
N ASP A 251 25.99 -3.36 14.69
CA ASP A 251 26.59 -3.01 13.39
C ASP A 251 25.69 -2.11 12.53
N TYR A 252 24.39 -2.03 12.86
CA TYR A 252 23.40 -1.24 12.14
C TYR A 252 23.32 0.20 12.66
N LEU A 253 23.29 1.17 11.74
CA LEU A 253 22.87 2.53 12.05
C LEU A 253 21.35 2.60 12.11
N VAL A 254 20.80 2.82 13.31
CA VAL A 254 19.35 2.87 13.55
C VAL A 254 18.84 4.31 13.53
N ILE A 255 18.10 4.64 12.49
CA ILE A 255 17.44 5.92 12.23
C ILE A 255 15.97 5.77 12.65
N HIS A 256 15.42 6.75 13.36
CA HIS A 256 14.00 6.72 13.79
C HIS A 256 13.53 8.12 14.18
N ASN A 257 12.25 8.39 13.96
CA ASN A 257 11.62 9.64 14.41
C ASN A 257 11.15 9.50 15.86
N ASN A 258 11.99 9.91 16.82
CA ASN A 258 11.68 9.78 18.26
C ASN A 258 10.38 10.50 18.65
N SER A 259 10.11 11.66 18.07
CA SER A 259 8.88 12.42 18.33
C SER A 259 7.65 11.67 17.82
N SER A 260 7.70 11.16 16.58
CA SER A 260 6.62 10.34 16.01
C SER A 260 6.35 9.10 16.83
N SER A 261 7.40 8.36 17.21
CA SER A 261 7.27 7.12 17.98
C SER A 261 6.65 7.36 19.36
N SER A 262 7.06 8.43 20.04
CA SER A 262 6.49 8.83 21.33
C SER A 262 5.01 9.23 21.21
N GLN A 263 4.66 9.98 20.16
CA GLN A 263 3.27 10.38 19.89
C GLN A 263 2.39 9.18 19.51
N ALA A 264 2.93 8.20 18.77
CA ALA A 264 2.22 6.99 18.39
C ALA A 264 1.95 6.06 19.60
N HIS A 265 2.87 6.02 20.56
CA HIS A 265 2.72 5.30 21.82
C HIS A 265 1.62 5.89 22.72
N ASP A 266 1.52 7.22 22.76
CA ASP A 266 0.56 7.93 23.61
C ASP A 266 -0.87 7.87 23.03
N LEU A 267 -1.74 7.08 23.68
CA LEU A 267 -3.15 6.93 23.29
C LEU A 267 -3.93 8.26 23.25
N GLY A 268 -3.54 9.24 24.06
CA GLY A 268 -4.16 10.56 24.09
C GLY A 268 -3.68 11.50 22.99
N VAL A 269 -2.61 11.16 22.25
CA VAL A 269 -1.96 12.05 21.26
C VAL A 269 -1.89 11.41 19.86
N ARG A 270 -1.78 10.09 19.74
CA ARG A 270 -1.63 9.36 18.47
C ARG A 270 -2.70 9.62 17.40
N SER A 271 -3.86 10.12 17.80
CA SER A 271 -5.00 10.46 16.94
C SER A 271 -5.34 11.96 16.98
N LYS A 272 -4.34 12.81 17.23
CA LYS A 272 -4.48 14.28 17.17
C LYS A 272 -3.70 14.84 15.99
N SER A 273 -4.05 16.06 15.57
CA SER A 273 -3.39 16.73 14.45
C SER A 273 -1.91 17.04 14.68
N SER A 274 -1.49 17.20 15.94
CA SER A 274 -0.09 17.31 16.33
C SER A 274 0.79 16.15 15.88
N SER A 275 0.18 14.97 15.66
CA SER A 275 0.87 13.73 15.33
C SER A 275 0.91 13.46 13.83
N LEU A 276 0.11 14.20 13.03
CA LEU A 276 -0.01 13.97 11.60
C LEU A 276 1.34 14.10 10.89
N PHE A 277 2.13 15.12 11.21
CA PHE A 277 3.43 15.32 10.59
C PHE A 277 4.35 14.10 10.80
N GLY A 278 4.56 13.66 12.05
CA GLY A 278 5.44 12.53 12.36
C GLY A 278 5.01 11.24 11.67
N VAL A 279 3.71 10.94 11.74
CA VAL A 279 3.08 9.78 11.11
C VAL A 279 3.26 9.79 9.58
N ILE A 280 3.06 10.94 8.93
CA ILE A 280 3.24 11.08 7.48
C ILE A 280 4.71 11.01 7.09
N SER A 281 5.61 11.65 7.86
CA SER A 281 7.05 11.53 7.65
C SER A 281 7.49 10.06 7.71
N ASP A 282 7.05 9.30 8.70
CA ASP A 282 7.40 7.89 8.84
C ASP A 282 6.90 7.05 7.64
N ILE A 283 5.66 7.27 7.18
CA ILE A 283 5.13 6.61 5.97
C ILE A 283 6.01 6.93 4.76
N HIS A 284 6.38 8.20 4.57
CA HIS A 284 7.18 8.63 3.42
C HIS A 284 8.59 8.04 3.45
N LEU A 285 9.24 7.99 4.61
CA LEU A 285 10.57 7.42 4.78
C LEU A 285 10.57 5.89 4.61
N LEU A 286 9.53 5.20 5.10
CA LEU A 286 9.34 3.77 4.80
C LEU A 286 9.16 3.52 3.30
N ALA A 287 8.33 4.32 2.63
CA ALA A 287 8.06 4.19 1.19
C ALA A 287 9.27 4.55 0.32
N GLU A 288 10.20 5.35 0.84
CA GLU A 288 11.42 5.76 0.16
C GLU A 288 12.58 4.77 0.35
N SER A 289 12.51 3.91 1.36
CA SER A 289 13.57 2.94 1.65
C SER A 289 13.77 1.94 0.50
N ASP A 290 14.97 1.37 0.37
CA ASP A 290 15.31 0.42 -0.70
C ASP A 290 14.63 -0.95 -0.53
N PHE A 291 14.16 -1.23 0.68
CA PHE A 291 13.37 -2.41 1.01
C PHE A 291 12.49 -2.13 2.23
N LEU A 292 11.33 -2.76 2.31
CA LEU A 292 10.37 -2.58 3.40
C LEU A 292 10.13 -3.90 4.15
N VAL A 293 10.39 -3.93 5.45
CA VAL A 293 10.07 -5.09 6.32
C VAL A 293 8.98 -4.70 7.31
N CYS A 294 7.86 -5.42 7.31
CA CYS A 294 6.72 -5.08 8.15
C CYS A 294 5.74 -6.24 8.35
N THR A 295 4.58 -5.93 8.94
CA THR A 295 3.37 -6.76 8.88
C THR A 295 2.33 -6.12 7.96
N MET A 296 1.91 -6.83 6.90
CA MET A 296 0.88 -6.32 5.96
C MET A 296 -0.51 -6.30 6.59
N SER A 297 -0.73 -6.94 7.74
CA SER A 297 -1.92 -6.65 8.56
C SER A 297 -2.00 -5.18 8.98
N SER A 298 -0.88 -4.44 9.02
CA SER A 298 -0.88 -3.01 9.36
C SER A 298 -1.24 -2.16 8.15
N GLY A 299 -2.35 -1.43 8.23
CA GLY A 299 -2.70 -0.44 7.21
C GLY A 299 -1.58 0.59 6.97
N PHE A 300 -0.83 0.93 8.02
CA PHE A 300 0.32 1.82 7.94
C PHE A 300 1.40 1.29 6.99
N CYS A 301 1.76 0.00 7.12
CA CYS A 301 2.71 -0.61 6.20
C CYS A 301 2.14 -0.71 4.78
N ARG A 302 0.86 -1.06 4.64
CA ARG A 302 0.23 -1.15 3.31
C ARG A 302 0.26 0.17 2.56
N VAL A 303 0.00 1.30 3.24
CA VAL A 303 0.14 2.64 2.63
C VAL A 303 1.58 2.93 2.23
N ALA A 304 2.56 2.61 3.08
CA ALA A 304 3.98 2.78 2.72
C ALA A 304 4.36 1.93 1.48
N TYR A 305 3.91 0.67 1.42
CA TYR A 305 4.12 -0.22 0.29
C TYR A 305 3.42 0.27 -0.99
N GLU A 306 2.19 0.77 -0.90
CA GLU A 306 1.47 1.40 -2.02
C GLU A 306 2.23 2.62 -2.56
N LEU A 307 2.69 3.52 -1.68
CA LEU A 307 3.49 4.68 -2.08
C LEU A 307 4.84 4.28 -2.68
N MET A 308 5.47 3.22 -2.18
CA MET A 308 6.68 2.65 -2.77
C MET A 308 6.42 2.21 -4.22
N GLN A 309 5.28 1.58 -4.53
CA GLN A 309 4.92 1.22 -5.91
C GLN A 309 4.77 2.44 -6.83
N ALA A 310 4.46 3.63 -6.28
CA ALA A 310 4.36 4.84 -7.08
C ALA A 310 5.74 5.45 -7.44
N ARG A 311 6.80 5.06 -6.71
CA ARG A 311 8.16 5.59 -6.85
C ARG A 311 9.00 4.78 -7.86
N HIS A 312 8.79 3.48 -7.93
CA HIS A 312 9.56 2.57 -8.80
C HIS A 312 8.73 2.03 -9.97
N PRO A 313 9.38 1.53 -11.05
CA PRO A 313 8.67 0.83 -12.12
C PRO A 313 7.93 -0.42 -11.63
N ASP A 314 8.59 -1.23 -10.79
CA ASP A 314 8.02 -2.40 -10.13
C ASP A 314 8.76 -2.61 -8.80
N ALA A 315 8.10 -2.28 -7.69
CA ALA A 315 8.61 -2.49 -6.33
C ALA A 315 7.87 -3.64 -5.62
N SER A 316 7.21 -4.52 -6.37
CA SER A 316 6.38 -5.57 -5.79
C SER A 316 7.16 -6.60 -4.96
N LEU A 317 8.46 -6.75 -5.26
CA LEU A 317 9.39 -7.60 -4.53
C LEU A 317 10.32 -6.83 -3.59
N MET A 318 10.11 -5.52 -3.41
CA MET A 318 10.91 -4.68 -2.51
C MET A 318 10.34 -4.63 -1.08
N ALA A 319 9.57 -5.64 -0.70
CA ALA A 319 9.00 -5.75 0.64
C ALA A 319 8.94 -7.20 1.14
N ALA A 320 9.13 -7.37 2.44
CA ALA A 320 8.87 -8.60 3.19
C ALA A 320 7.79 -8.35 4.24
N SER A 321 6.76 -9.18 4.21
CA SER A 321 5.70 -9.20 5.22
C SER A 321 5.90 -10.39 6.14
N LEU A 322 5.85 -10.19 7.46
CA LEU A 322 6.01 -11.28 8.43
C LEU A 322 4.74 -12.14 8.59
N ASP A 323 3.58 -11.64 8.20
CA ASP A 323 2.29 -12.28 8.46
C ASP A 323 1.57 -12.75 7.17
N VAL A 324 0.99 -11.81 6.43
CA VAL A 324 0.10 -12.08 5.30
C VAL A 324 0.55 -11.35 4.04
N GLU A 325 0.06 -11.81 2.89
CA GLU A 325 0.22 -11.09 1.63
C GLU A 325 -0.51 -9.74 1.66
N TYR A 326 -0.14 -8.85 0.74
CA TYR A 326 -0.81 -7.56 0.56
C TYR A 326 -2.31 -7.73 0.25
N PHE A 327 -3.14 -6.90 0.89
CA PHE A 327 -4.60 -6.85 0.70
C PHE A 327 -5.13 -5.44 0.95
N TYR A 328 -6.35 -5.13 0.50
CA TYR A 328 -6.97 -3.83 0.76
C TYR A 328 -8.02 -3.93 1.88
N ALA A 329 -7.77 -3.23 2.98
CA ALA A 329 -8.67 -3.11 4.13
C ALA A 329 -9.27 -4.45 4.62
N TYR A 330 -10.48 -4.78 4.20
CA TYR A 330 -11.19 -6.03 4.49
C TYR A 330 -11.92 -6.55 3.24
N VAL A 331 -11.54 -6.05 2.06
CA VAL A 331 -12.19 -6.41 0.79
C VAL A 331 -11.46 -7.65 0.24
N PRO A 332 -12.13 -8.81 0.14
CA PRO A 332 -11.47 -10.03 -0.33
C PRO A 332 -11.16 -9.89 -1.83
N PHE A 333 -9.90 -10.08 -2.18
CA PHE A 333 -9.44 -10.02 -3.57
C PHE A 333 -10.14 -11.07 -4.44
N PRO A 334 -10.17 -10.88 -5.77
CA PRO A 334 -10.73 -11.88 -6.66
C PRO A 334 -10.02 -13.24 -6.49
N PRO A 335 -10.66 -14.36 -6.88
CA PRO A 335 -10.05 -15.67 -6.76
C PRO A 335 -8.69 -15.75 -7.47
N ARG A 336 -7.80 -16.61 -6.98
CA ARG A 336 -6.56 -16.96 -7.69
C ARG A 336 -6.84 -18.12 -8.64
N ARG A 337 -6.15 -18.17 -9.77
CA ARG A 337 -6.23 -19.25 -10.75
C ARG A 337 -5.02 -20.16 -10.59
N THR A 338 -5.24 -21.46 -10.54
CA THR A 338 -4.15 -22.46 -10.45
C THR A 338 -3.37 -22.55 -11.76
N LEU A 339 -2.05 -22.72 -11.65
CA LEU A 339 -1.13 -22.84 -12.78
C LEU A 339 -0.73 -24.29 -13.09
N GLN A 340 -0.77 -25.16 -12.08
CA GLN A 340 -0.36 -26.56 -12.15
C GLN A 340 -1.09 -27.36 -11.06
N PRO A 341 -1.18 -28.70 -11.15
CA PRO A 341 -1.80 -29.52 -10.10
C PRO A 341 -1.13 -29.35 -8.72
N ASN A 342 -1.90 -29.59 -7.66
CA ASN A 342 -1.39 -29.66 -6.28
C ASN A 342 -1.89 -30.93 -5.60
N VAL A 343 -0.94 -31.80 -5.26
CA VAL A 343 -1.18 -32.97 -4.42
C VAL A 343 -0.86 -32.57 -2.98
N PRO A 344 -1.82 -32.61 -2.05
CA PRO A 344 -1.59 -32.27 -0.65
C PRO A 344 -0.46 -33.08 -0.02
N SER A 345 0.51 -32.39 0.58
CA SER A 345 1.62 -32.99 1.33
C SER A 345 1.28 -33.16 2.81
N PHE A 346 0.26 -32.45 3.31
CA PHE A 346 -0.21 -32.52 4.69
C PHE A 346 -1.73 -32.28 4.78
N ALA A 347 -2.33 -32.65 5.91
CA ALA A 347 -3.78 -32.77 6.06
C ALA A 347 -4.58 -31.48 5.79
N SER A 348 -4.00 -30.31 6.07
CA SER A 348 -4.63 -29.00 5.87
C SER A 348 -4.27 -28.34 4.54
N GLU A 349 -3.48 -28.99 3.68
CA GLU A 349 -3.15 -28.48 2.35
C GLU A 349 -4.28 -28.73 1.35
N LEU A 350 -4.66 -27.70 0.61
CA LEU A 350 -5.69 -27.76 -0.42
C LEU A 350 -5.14 -28.45 -1.67
N GLY A 351 -5.80 -29.52 -2.10
CA GLY A 351 -5.48 -30.23 -3.34
C GLY A 351 -6.33 -29.79 -4.53
N TRP A 352 -5.77 -29.85 -5.73
CA TRP A 352 -6.52 -29.67 -6.98
C TRP A 352 -5.86 -30.40 -8.15
N SER A 353 -6.67 -30.80 -9.13
CA SER A 353 -6.27 -31.72 -10.20
C SER A 353 -5.48 -31.09 -11.35
N GLY A 354 -5.51 -29.77 -11.51
CA GLY A 354 -4.84 -29.13 -12.65
C GLY A 354 -4.97 -27.61 -12.69
N PRO A 355 -4.51 -26.98 -13.79
CA PRO A 355 -4.61 -25.54 -13.99
C PRO A 355 -6.07 -25.08 -14.18
N GLY A 356 -6.31 -23.78 -13.98
CA GLY A 356 -7.61 -23.16 -14.25
C GLY A 356 -8.63 -23.25 -13.11
N VAL A 357 -8.35 -24.00 -12.04
CA VAL A 357 -9.19 -24.02 -10.84
C VAL A 357 -9.11 -22.66 -10.16
N LEU A 358 -10.25 -22.15 -9.72
CA LEU A 358 -10.33 -20.90 -8.97
C LEU A 358 -10.30 -21.19 -7.48
N ILE A 359 -9.36 -20.57 -6.78
CA ILE A 359 -9.23 -20.63 -5.32
C ILE A 359 -9.65 -19.28 -4.78
N GLU A 360 -10.75 -19.24 -4.04
CA GLU A 360 -11.26 -18.04 -3.41
C GLU A 360 -10.87 -17.99 -1.93
N ARG A 361 -10.81 -16.76 -1.43
CA ARG A 361 -10.62 -16.46 -0.02
C ARG A 361 -11.85 -15.68 0.48
N PRO A 362 -12.98 -16.37 0.72
CA PRO A 362 -14.21 -15.72 1.13
C PRO A 362 -14.09 -15.19 2.56
N GLY A 363 -14.79 -14.08 2.83
CA GLY A 363 -14.85 -13.46 4.15
C GLY A 363 -14.10 -12.14 4.22
N THR A 364 -14.76 -11.13 4.76
CA THR A 364 -14.21 -9.77 4.88
C THR A 364 -12.98 -9.72 5.78
N PHE A 365 -12.92 -10.57 6.81
CA PHE A 365 -11.82 -10.59 7.78
C PHE A 365 -10.77 -11.66 7.49
N ALA A 366 -10.85 -12.39 6.37
CA ALA A 366 -9.99 -13.55 6.13
C ALA A 366 -8.49 -13.22 6.24
N SER A 367 -8.03 -12.08 5.71
CA SER A 367 -6.62 -11.64 5.81
C SER A 367 -6.21 -11.27 7.23
N LEU A 368 -7.11 -10.66 8.01
CA LEU A 368 -6.86 -10.32 9.40
C LEU A 368 -6.87 -11.56 10.29
N ASP A 369 -7.79 -12.49 10.05
CA ASP A 369 -7.85 -13.75 10.78
C ASP A 369 -6.59 -14.58 10.51
N GLU A 370 -6.12 -14.67 9.26
CA GLU A 370 -4.84 -15.33 8.98
C GLU A 370 -3.68 -14.62 9.70
N ALA A 371 -3.62 -13.28 9.69
CA ALA A 371 -2.55 -12.55 10.38
C ALA A 371 -2.53 -12.75 11.90
N LYS A 372 -3.66 -13.10 12.53
CA LYS A 372 -3.72 -13.42 13.96
C LYS A 372 -3.15 -14.79 14.30
N PHE A 373 -3.41 -15.78 13.44
CA PHE A 373 -3.14 -17.19 13.74
C PHE A 373 -1.90 -17.73 13.03
N LYS A 374 -1.46 -17.07 11.96
CA LYS A 374 -0.28 -17.46 11.20
C LYS A 374 0.97 -16.88 11.86
N LYS A 375 1.91 -17.77 12.17
CA LYS A 375 3.14 -17.41 12.89
C LYS A 375 4.16 -16.70 12.00
N ASN A 376 4.20 -17.04 10.70
CA ASN A 376 5.21 -16.56 9.77
C ASN A 376 4.69 -16.65 8.33
N ALA A 377 5.17 -15.76 7.44
CA ALA A 377 4.94 -15.86 6.01
C ALA A 377 5.73 -17.04 5.41
N ASP A 378 5.05 -18.15 5.17
CA ASP A 378 5.61 -19.46 4.79
C ASP A 378 5.36 -19.84 3.32
N GLY A 379 4.83 -18.92 2.51
CA GLY A 379 4.47 -19.16 1.12
C GLY A 379 3.13 -19.89 0.91
N PHE A 380 2.41 -20.21 1.99
CA PHE A 380 1.04 -20.73 1.93
C PHE A 380 0.04 -19.64 2.33
N VAL A 381 -1.18 -19.68 1.82
CA VAL A 381 -2.27 -18.78 2.26
C VAL A 381 -3.59 -19.52 2.38
N ALA A 382 -4.50 -19.02 3.21
CA ALA A 382 -5.80 -19.64 3.40
C ALA A 382 -6.71 -19.45 2.16
N GLY A 383 -7.37 -20.53 1.72
CA GLY A 383 -8.26 -20.56 0.57
C GLY A 383 -9.15 -21.79 0.51
N ARG A 384 -10.11 -21.75 -0.41
CA ARG A 384 -10.92 -22.91 -0.81
C ARG A 384 -11.21 -22.87 -2.31
N ILE A 385 -11.57 -24.01 -2.89
CA ILE A 385 -12.02 -24.06 -4.29
C ILE A 385 -13.34 -23.31 -4.42
N ALA A 386 -13.40 -22.35 -5.36
CA ALA A 386 -14.59 -21.55 -5.62
C ALA A 386 -15.77 -22.43 -6.04
N LYS A 387 -16.99 -22.03 -5.65
CA LYS A 387 -18.26 -22.72 -5.94
C LYS A 387 -18.42 -24.13 -5.33
N HIS A 388 -17.46 -24.61 -4.55
CA HIS A 388 -17.62 -25.85 -3.78
C HIS A 388 -18.30 -25.55 -2.43
N ALA A 389 -19.64 -25.59 -2.41
CA ALA A 389 -20.45 -25.21 -1.24
C ALA A 389 -20.21 -26.08 0.02
N ALA A 390 -19.68 -27.30 -0.16
CA ALA A 390 -19.44 -28.25 0.93
C ALA A 390 -18.26 -27.88 1.85
N LEU A 391 -17.28 -27.10 1.36
CA LEU A 391 -16.11 -26.69 2.14
C LEU A 391 -16.36 -25.31 2.74
N LYS A 392 -17.02 -25.28 3.91
CA LYS A 392 -17.09 -24.07 4.74
C LYS A 392 -15.74 -23.76 5.42
N GLN A 393 -14.90 -24.77 5.59
CA GLN A 393 -13.60 -24.62 6.24
C GLN A 393 -12.55 -24.19 5.22
N MET A 394 -11.78 -23.17 5.58
CA MET A 394 -10.61 -22.73 4.84
C MET A 394 -9.45 -23.70 5.08
N THR A 395 -8.76 -24.07 4.01
CA THR A 395 -7.50 -24.83 4.01
C THR A 395 -6.37 -23.94 3.52
N VAL A 396 -5.12 -24.38 3.58
CA VAL A 396 -3.99 -23.58 3.06
C VAL A 396 -3.53 -24.08 1.70
N PHE A 397 -3.02 -23.19 0.84
CA PHE A 397 -2.49 -23.57 -0.47
C PHE A 397 -1.19 -22.82 -0.80
N PRO A 398 -0.27 -23.44 -1.55
CA PRO A 398 0.98 -22.79 -1.95
C PRO A 398 0.73 -21.68 -2.98
N VAL A 399 1.14 -20.45 -2.65
CA VAL A 399 0.93 -19.26 -3.49
C VAL A 399 1.62 -19.40 -4.85
N PHE A 400 2.83 -19.95 -4.88
CA PHE A 400 3.66 -20.08 -6.10
C PHE A 400 3.03 -20.97 -7.20
N LYS A 401 2.01 -21.78 -6.87
CA LYS A 401 1.26 -22.60 -7.83
C LYS A 401 0.03 -21.88 -8.40
N THR A 402 -0.12 -20.59 -8.13
CA THR A 402 -1.32 -19.82 -8.47
C THR A 402 -0.97 -18.42 -8.96
N VAL A 403 -1.87 -17.83 -9.74
CA VAL A 403 -1.79 -16.43 -10.17
C VAL A 403 -3.04 -15.67 -9.74
N GLN A 404 -2.88 -14.41 -9.34
CA GLN A 404 -4.01 -13.54 -9.00
C GLN A 404 -4.85 -13.25 -10.26
N THR A 405 -6.18 -13.32 -10.15
CA THR A 405 -7.07 -12.81 -11.20
C THR A 405 -7.51 -11.38 -10.88
N TYR A 406 -7.92 -10.62 -11.89
CA TYR A 406 -8.29 -9.22 -11.73
C TYR A 406 -9.69 -8.98 -12.27
N ARG A 407 -10.47 -8.14 -11.57
CA ARG A 407 -11.71 -7.61 -12.15
C ARG A 407 -11.37 -6.37 -12.96
N VAL A 408 -12.08 -6.20 -14.05
CA VAL A 408 -11.84 -5.13 -15.01
C VAL A 408 -13.14 -4.36 -15.19
N ALA A 409 -13.06 -3.03 -15.22
CA ALA A 409 -14.20 -2.16 -15.47
C ALA A 409 -13.82 -0.98 -16.34
N ASN A 410 -14.82 -0.39 -16.99
CA ASN A 410 -14.67 0.88 -17.67
C ASN A 410 -14.70 2.02 -16.65
N TYR A 411 -13.77 2.94 -16.77
CA TYR A 411 -13.70 4.15 -15.96
C TYR A 411 -13.92 5.35 -16.87
N SER A 412 -14.89 6.22 -16.54
CA SER A 412 -15.16 7.42 -17.34
C SER A 412 -13.95 8.35 -17.45
N ALA A 413 -13.11 8.42 -16.40
CA ALA A 413 -11.87 9.21 -16.42
C ALA A 413 -10.76 8.63 -17.32
N PHE A 414 -10.89 7.37 -17.74
CA PHE A 414 -9.91 6.64 -18.54
C PHE A 414 -10.51 6.14 -19.86
N SER A 415 -11.24 7.01 -20.56
CA SER A 415 -11.95 6.69 -21.80
C SER A 415 -11.06 6.59 -23.04
N THR A 416 -9.81 7.03 -22.96
CA THR A 416 -8.83 6.97 -24.06
C THR A 416 -7.69 6.02 -23.70
N LEU A 417 -7.10 5.32 -24.67
CA LEU A 417 -5.94 4.47 -24.41
C LEU A 417 -4.68 5.28 -24.02
N PRO A 418 -3.74 4.67 -23.28
CA PRO A 418 -2.42 5.25 -23.09
C PRO A 418 -1.66 5.38 -24.42
N PRO A 419 -0.76 6.36 -24.56
CA PRO A 419 0.09 6.49 -25.74
C PRO A 419 0.97 5.25 -25.91
N SER A 420 1.18 4.83 -27.17
CA SER A 420 1.97 3.66 -27.57
C SER A 420 3.44 3.73 -27.12
#